data_AF-N9RSW9-F1
#
_entry.id   AF-N9RSW9-F1
#
_cell.length_a   1.000
_cell.length_b   1.000
_cell.length_c   1.000
_cell.angle_alpha   90.00
_cell.angle_beta   90.00
_cell.angle_gamma   90.00
#
_symmetry.space_group_name_H-M   'P 1'
#
loop_
_entity.id
_entity.type
_entity.pdbx_description
1 polymer ?
#
loop_
_entity_poly.entity_id
_entity_poly.type
_entity_poly.pdbx_seq_one_letter_code
_entity_poly.pdbx_strand_id
1 'polypeptide(L)'
;MMKMQQQFKSLLLILGLLITLSACSQQSFLEKIVPPQEKAFAEDMFNQLSKKNYAAVEKYLSPELQDESTHSTLIQMASLFPPEPVKNIKLIAANKSLFKDVVTYQLSFEYEFADHWLMNKIVLSKQADQIRIIGIHVEPIDHSVQAMHGFTFAGKSLLHYVVFILAITIPLFCIYAFILCIRTPMQKRKWVWLIFICFGFMQFSLNWTDGSYAFQMLSFLVLGAGYFQQTVYSPIILQIALPLGAILFVYRRKSLMAEQ
;
A
#
# COMPACT_ATOMS: atom_id res chain seq x y z
N MET A 1 -6.60 11.78 -42.34
CA MET A 1 -5.31 11.75 -41.59
C MET A 1 -5.24 12.81 -40.48
N MET A 2 -5.60 14.07 -40.76
CA MET A 2 -5.46 15.21 -39.81
C MET A 2 -6.30 15.09 -38.52
N LYS A 3 -7.56 14.63 -38.59
CA LYS A 3 -8.43 14.41 -37.41
C LYS A 3 -7.86 13.39 -36.41
N MET A 4 -7.20 12.36 -36.90
CA MET A 4 -6.65 11.27 -36.06
C MET A 4 -5.38 11.72 -35.31
N GLN A 5 -4.57 12.60 -35.92
CA GLN A 5 -3.41 13.22 -35.27
C GLN A 5 -3.82 14.18 -34.15
N GLN A 6 -4.93 14.90 -34.33
CA GLN A 6 -5.44 15.85 -33.34
C GLN A 6 -6.08 15.13 -32.14
N GLN A 7 -6.85 14.07 -32.38
CA GLN A 7 -7.37 13.21 -31.31
C GLN A 7 -6.25 12.51 -30.52
N PHE A 8 -5.15 12.13 -31.18
CA PHE A 8 -3.97 11.54 -30.53
C PHE A 8 -3.24 12.54 -29.62
N LYS A 9 -3.05 13.79 -30.06
CA LYS A 9 -2.48 14.85 -29.21
C LYS A 9 -3.37 15.15 -28.01
N SER A 10 -4.69 15.23 -28.20
CA SER A 10 -5.64 15.41 -27.10
C SER A 10 -5.64 14.24 -26.11
N LEU A 11 -5.56 12.99 -26.58
CA LEU A 11 -5.52 11.82 -25.71
C LEU A 11 -4.25 11.79 -24.84
N LEU A 12 -3.09 12.11 -25.43
CA LEU A 12 -1.82 12.21 -24.68
C LEU A 12 -1.83 13.35 -23.66
N LEU A 13 -2.43 14.49 -24.00
CA LEU A 13 -2.60 15.61 -23.07
C LEU A 13 -3.54 15.26 -21.92
N ILE A 14 -4.64 14.57 -22.20
CA ILE A 14 -5.60 14.12 -21.16
C ILE A 14 -4.95 13.07 -20.25
N LEU A 15 -4.19 12.13 -20.81
CA LEU A 15 -3.47 11.13 -20.03
C LEU A 15 -2.38 11.77 -19.15
N GLY A 16 -1.63 12.74 -19.68
CA GLY A 16 -0.66 13.52 -18.91
C GLY A 16 -1.30 14.32 -17.78
N LEU A 17 -2.46 14.96 -18.04
CA LEU A 17 -3.21 15.72 -17.06
C LEU A 17 -3.78 14.82 -15.94
N LEU A 18 -4.29 13.64 -16.30
CA LEU A 18 -4.80 12.64 -15.34
C LEU A 18 -3.70 12.12 -14.41
N ILE A 19 -2.46 11.98 -14.90
CA ILE A 19 -1.32 11.56 -14.06
C ILE A 19 -1.01 12.64 -13.00
N THR A 20 -1.10 13.93 -13.36
CA THR A 20 -0.81 15.04 -12.41
C THR A 20 -1.86 15.23 -11.32
N LEU A 21 -3.09 14.74 -11.51
CA LEU A 21 -4.19 14.88 -10.55
C LEU A 21 -4.22 13.79 -9.46
N SER A 22 -3.32 12.81 -9.52
CA SER A 22 -3.30 11.66 -8.60
C SER A 22 -2.49 11.89 -7.31
N ALA A 23 -1.84 13.04 -7.15
CA ALA A 23 -1.02 13.38 -5.97
C ALA A 23 -1.84 13.86 -4.76
N CYS A 24 -3.00 13.25 -4.51
CA CYS A 24 -3.90 13.66 -3.43
C CYS A 24 -3.38 13.17 -2.06
N SER A 25 -3.56 14.00 -1.02
CA SER A 25 -2.90 13.90 0.30
C SER A 25 -3.35 12.68 1.12
N GLN A 26 -2.64 11.56 0.99
CA GLN A 26 -2.89 10.30 1.71
C GLN A 26 -3.02 10.46 3.23
N GLN A 27 -2.31 11.42 3.84
CA GLN A 27 -2.35 11.64 5.28
C GLN A 27 -3.69 12.19 5.77
N SER A 28 -4.33 13.06 4.97
CA SER A 28 -5.66 13.60 5.30
C SER A 28 -6.76 12.54 5.23
N PHE A 29 -6.52 11.44 4.52
CA PHE A 29 -7.44 10.31 4.45
C PHE A 29 -7.34 9.42 5.71
N LEU A 30 -6.12 9.19 6.22
CA LEU A 30 -5.92 8.44 7.47
C LEU A 30 -6.64 9.09 8.66
N GLU A 31 -6.55 10.41 8.78
CA GLU A 31 -7.21 11.17 9.84
C GLU A 31 -8.74 11.17 9.74
N LYS A 32 -9.31 10.95 8.54
CA LYS A 32 -10.76 10.81 8.36
C LYS A 32 -11.28 9.40 8.66
N ILE A 33 -10.43 8.37 8.54
CA ILE A 33 -10.81 6.97 8.79
C ILE A 33 -11.01 6.71 10.29
N VAL A 34 -10.18 7.32 11.14
CA VAL A 34 -10.20 7.12 12.59
C VAL A 34 -10.87 8.31 13.25
N PRO A 35 -12.00 8.14 13.97
CA PRO A 35 -12.59 9.25 14.66
C PRO A 35 -11.64 9.77 15.77
N PRO A 36 -11.62 11.08 16.06
CA PRO A 36 -10.67 11.67 17.01
C PRO A 36 -10.72 11.06 18.41
N GLN A 37 -11.88 10.55 18.82
CA GLN A 37 -12.09 9.93 20.13
C GLN A 37 -11.27 8.64 20.28
N GLU A 38 -11.31 7.74 19.29
CA GLU A 38 -10.59 6.47 19.31
C GLU A 38 -9.08 6.68 19.22
N LYS A 39 -8.64 7.68 18.44
CA LYS A 39 -7.22 8.08 18.40
C LYS A 39 -6.75 8.58 19.77
N ALA A 40 -7.48 9.51 20.39
CA ALA A 40 -7.13 10.05 21.70
C ALA A 40 -7.15 8.97 22.79
N PHE A 41 -8.12 8.05 22.73
CA PHE A 41 -8.18 6.89 23.63
C PHE A 41 -6.94 5.99 23.49
N ALA A 42 -6.55 5.67 22.26
CA ALA A 42 -5.36 4.88 21.99
C ALA A 42 -4.07 5.54 22.54
N GLU A 43 -3.90 6.83 22.28
CA GLU A 43 -2.76 7.60 22.79
C GLU A 43 -2.73 7.62 24.33
N ASP A 44 -3.89 7.76 24.98
CA ASP A 44 -3.99 7.67 26.44
C ASP A 44 -3.60 6.27 26.96
N MET A 45 -4.05 5.19 26.33
CA MET A 45 -3.69 3.83 26.75
C MET A 45 -2.19 3.58 26.71
N PHE A 46 -1.49 4.06 25.68
CA PHE A 46 -0.02 4.00 25.64
C PHE A 46 0.64 4.89 26.69
N ASN A 47 0.06 6.06 27.00
CA ASN A 47 0.52 6.94 28.06
C ASN A 47 0.31 6.34 29.46
N GLN A 48 -0.77 5.60 29.69
CA GLN A 48 -0.98 4.84 30.93
C GLN A 48 0.04 3.70 31.02
N LEU A 49 0.28 2.99 29.92
CA LEU A 49 1.26 1.90 29.86
C LEU A 49 2.69 2.40 30.15
N SER A 50 3.11 3.52 29.55
CA SER A 50 4.44 4.10 29.80
C SER A 50 4.61 4.55 31.25
N LYS A 51 3.53 5.01 31.90
CA LYS A 51 3.47 5.34 33.33
C LYS A 51 3.33 4.13 34.25
N LYS A 52 3.34 2.90 33.70
CA LYS A 52 3.15 1.65 34.44
C LYS A 52 1.81 1.56 35.18
N ASN A 53 0.80 2.29 34.71
CA ASN A 53 -0.56 2.24 35.24
C ASN A 53 -1.35 1.10 34.58
N TYR A 54 -0.95 -0.14 34.90
CA TYR A 54 -1.49 -1.35 34.27
C TYR A 54 -3.00 -1.49 34.48
N ALA A 55 -3.49 -1.19 35.69
CA ALA A 55 -4.90 -1.28 36.03
C ALA A 55 -5.79 -0.41 35.12
N ALA A 56 -5.29 0.75 34.66
CA ALA A 56 -6.03 1.60 33.73
C ALA A 56 -6.16 0.98 32.33
N VAL A 57 -5.12 0.28 31.85
CA VAL A 57 -5.14 -0.42 30.56
C VAL A 57 -5.99 -1.69 30.65
N GLU A 58 -5.79 -2.48 31.70
CA GLU A 58 -6.47 -3.76 31.94
C GLU A 58 -7.99 -3.63 32.02
N LYS A 59 -8.47 -2.51 32.59
CA LYS A 59 -9.90 -2.17 32.66
C LYS A 59 -10.58 -2.23 31.29
N TYR A 60 -9.86 -1.92 30.21
CA TYR A 60 -10.40 -1.90 28.86
C TYR A 60 -10.05 -3.14 28.03
N LEU A 61 -9.24 -4.06 28.54
CA LEU A 61 -8.98 -5.32 27.86
C LEU A 61 -10.28 -6.10 27.67
N SER A 62 -10.38 -6.78 26.53
CA SER A 62 -11.47 -7.73 26.33
C SER A 62 -11.35 -8.90 27.31
N PRO A 63 -12.46 -9.56 27.68
CA PRO A 63 -12.45 -10.67 28.63
C PRO A 63 -11.45 -11.77 28.28
N GLU A 64 -11.19 -11.99 26.99
CA GLU A 64 -10.26 -13.00 26.48
C GLU A 64 -8.78 -12.64 26.74
N LEU A 65 -8.48 -11.39 27.06
CA LEU A 65 -7.14 -10.88 27.37
C LEU A 65 -6.96 -10.57 28.87
N GLN A 66 -7.93 -10.88 29.73
CA GLN A 66 -7.86 -10.62 31.17
C GLN A 66 -7.27 -11.80 31.96
N ASP A 67 -6.17 -12.37 31.47
CA ASP A 67 -5.42 -13.43 32.15
C ASP A 67 -4.07 -12.94 32.71
N GLU A 68 -3.47 -13.72 33.62
CA GLU A 68 -2.20 -13.35 34.27
C GLU A 68 -1.03 -13.19 33.28
N SER A 69 -1.04 -13.90 32.16
CA SER A 69 0.01 -13.77 31.14
C SER A 69 -0.03 -12.40 30.45
N THR A 70 -1.23 -11.82 30.31
CA THR A 70 -1.40 -10.48 29.75
C THR A 70 -0.82 -9.41 30.66
N HIS A 71 -0.99 -9.51 31.99
CA HIS A 71 -0.35 -8.58 32.94
C HIS A 71 1.18 -8.59 32.79
N SER A 72 1.78 -9.79 32.75
CA SER A 72 3.23 -9.93 32.57
C SER A 72 3.71 -9.34 31.24
N THR A 73 2.90 -9.46 30.19
CA THR A 73 3.17 -8.92 28.87
C THR A 73 3.10 -7.38 28.87
N LEU A 74 2.14 -6.79 29.59
CA LEU A 74 2.08 -5.33 29.78
C LEU A 74 3.30 -4.79 30.52
N ILE A 75 3.81 -5.51 31.54
CA ILE A 75 5.06 -5.15 32.22
C ILE A 75 6.23 -5.16 31.24
N GLN A 76 6.36 -6.21 30.42
CA GLN A 76 7.42 -6.29 29.40
C GLN A 76 7.32 -5.15 28.39
N MET A 77 6.12 -4.86 27.87
CA MET A 77 5.91 -3.75 26.95
C MET A 77 6.23 -2.39 27.58
N ALA A 78 5.81 -2.16 28.82
CA ALA A 78 6.12 -0.92 29.55
C ALA A 78 7.63 -0.73 29.76
N SER A 79 8.41 -1.81 29.87
CA SER A 79 9.88 -1.74 29.99
C SER A 79 10.59 -1.25 28.73
N LEU A 80 9.92 -1.31 27.56
CA LEU A 80 10.45 -0.81 26.30
C LEU A 80 10.35 0.71 26.18
N PHE A 81 9.48 1.36 26.97
CA PHE A 81 9.36 2.81 26.96
C PHE A 81 10.57 3.44 27.65
N PRO A 82 11.28 4.35 26.97
CA PRO A 82 12.36 5.09 27.61
C PRO A 82 11.80 6.07 28.64
N PRO A 83 12.62 6.49 29.63
CA PRO A 83 12.20 7.44 30.66
C PRO A 83 12.06 8.87 30.12
N GLU A 84 12.64 9.16 28.94
CA GLU A 84 12.53 10.49 28.32
C GLU A 84 11.11 10.79 27.83
N PRO A 85 10.70 12.07 27.80
CA PRO A 85 9.44 12.43 27.18
C PRO A 85 9.46 12.14 25.68
N VAL A 86 8.31 11.73 25.15
CA VAL A 86 8.10 11.59 23.71
C VAL A 86 8.23 12.97 23.04
N LYS A 87 9.04 13.04 21.98
CA LYS A 87 9.21 14.26 21.16
C LYS A 87 8.05 14.44 20.19
N ASN A 88 7.62 13.35 19.55
CA ASN A 88 6.59 13.38 18.53
C ASN A 88 5.81 12.06 18.47
N ILE A 89 4.51 12.15 18.20
CA ILE A 89 3.63 10.99 17.99
C ILE A 89 2.98 11.15 16.62
N LYS A 90 3.16 10.17 15.74
CA LYS A 90 2.55 10.14 14.41
C LYS A 90 1.67 8.92 14.24
N LEU A 91 0.45 9.10 13.73
CA LEU A 91 -0.39 7.99 13.27
C LEU A 91 0.11 7.56 11.88
N ILE A 92 0.76 6.40 11.79
CA ILE A 92 1.43 5.90 10.58
C ILE A 92 0.55 4.95 9.76
N ALA A 93 -0.38 4.26 10.42
CA ALA A 93 -1.37 3.43 9.76
C ALA A 93 -2.68 3.37 10.55
N ALA A 94 -3.77 3.30 9.82
CA ALA A 94 -5.10 3.11 10.36
C ALA A 94 -5.91 2.20 9.44
N ASN A 95 -6.58 1.21 10.02
CA ASN A 95 -7.57 0.40 9.34
C ASN A 95 -8.86 0.37 10.17
N LYS A 96 -9.99 0.41 9.48
CA LYS A 96 -11.33 0.27 10.05
C LYS A 96 -12.03 -0.89 9.36
N SER A 97 -12.50 -1.85 10.12
CA SER A 97 -13.36 -2.92 9.63
C SER A 97 -14.67 -2.95 10.41
N LEU A 98 -15.75 -3.33 9.72
CA LEU A 98 -17.07 -3.52 10.30
C LEU A 98 -17.46 -4.97 10.05
N PHE A 99 -17.77 -5.70 11.11
CA PHE A 99 -18.33 -7.04 11.01
C PHE A 99 -19.54 -7.16 11.92
N LYS A 100 -20.70 -7.47 11.33
CA LYS A 100 -22.00 -7.34 11.99
C LYS A 100 -22.14 -5.91 12.54
N ASP A 101 -22.22 -5.77 13.87
CA ASP A 101 -22.38 -4.48 14.58
C ASP A 101 -21.13 -4.11 15.41
N VAL A 102 -20.00 -4.76 15.15
CA VAL A 102 -18.73 -4.49 15.82
C VAL A 102 -17.79 -3.78 14.85
N VAL A 103 -17.36 -2.59 15.24
CA VAL A 103 -16.35 -1.82 14.51
C VAL A 103 -14.99 -2.11 15.12
N THR A 104 -14.05 -2.62 14.32
CA THR A 104 -12.67 -2.79 14.75
C THR A 104 -11.80 -1.71 14.15
N TYR A 105 -11.00 -1.05 14.99
CA TYR A 105 -9.98 -0.10 14.58
C TYR A 105 -8.60 -0.70 14.87
N GLN A 106 -7.75 -0.73 13.86
CA GLN A 106 -6.33 -1.06 14.01
C GLN A 106 -5.54 0.21 13.81
N LEU A 107 -4.87 0.67 14.86
CA LEU A 107 -4.12 1.91 14.86
C LEU A 107 -2.65 1.59 15.10
N SER A 108 -1.78 2.19 14.28
CA SER A 108 -0.33 2.08 14.45
C SER A 108 0.26 3.48 14.53
N PHE A 109 1.07 3.70 15.54
CA PHE A 109 1.72 4.96 15.84
C PHE A 109 3.24 4.79 15.84
N GLU A 110 3.93 5.82 15.38
CA GLU A 110 5.36 6.02 15.60
C GLU A 110 5.53 7.01 16.76
N TYR A 111 6.24 6.59 17.79
CA TYR A 111 6.65 7.44 18.92
C TYR A 111 8.14 7.73 18.77
N GLU A 112 8.48 8.99 18.63
CA GLU A 112 9.85 9.48 18.48
C GLU A 112 10.36 9.99 19.83
N PHE A 113 11.52 9.49 20.25
CA PHE A 113 12.23 9.93 21.46
C PHE A 113 13.55 10.63 21.08
N ALA A 114 14.47 10.79 22.04
CA ALA A 114 15.76 11.42 21.79
C ALA A 114 16.55 10.71 20.67
N ASP A 115 16.85 9.44 20.91
CA ASP A 115 17.67 8.57 20.06
C ASP A 115 17.01 7.19 19.83
N HIS A 116 15.72 7.07 20.14
CA HIS A 116 14.95 5.83 20.05
C HIS A 116 13.60 6.07 19.39
N TRP A 117 13.07 5.05 18.73
CA TRP A 117 11.72 5.05 18.18
C TRP A 117 10.98 3.80 18.65
N LEU A 118 9.68 3.96 18.89
CA LEU A 118 8.78 2.83 19.15
C LEU A 118 7.66 2.81 18.11
N MET A 119 7.33 1.61 17.63
CA MET A 119 6.11 1.36 16.88
C MET A 119 5.05 0.77 17.82
N ASN A 120 4.00 1.56 18.04
CA ASN A 120 2.94 1.26 18.99
C ASN A 120 1.67 0.90 18.24
N LYS A 121 1.19 -0.33 18.39
CA LYS A 121 0.02 -0.87 17.70
C LYS A 121 -1.08 -1.20 18.69
N ILE A 122 -2.30 -0.79 18.42
CA ILE A 122 -3.46 -1.10 19.24
C ILE A 122 -4.64 -1.48 18.37
N VAL A 123 -5.39 -2.48 18.81
CA VAL A 123 -6.60 -2.97 18.16
C VAL A 123 -7.77 -2.73 19.11
N LEU A 124 -8.67 -1.86 18.69
CA LEU A 124 -9.86 -1.48 19.43
C LEU A 124 -11.07 -2.16 18.81
N SER A 125 -11.91 -2.77 19.64
CA SER A 125 -13.24 -3.23 19.28
C SER A 125 -14.26 -2.27 19.89
N LYS A 126 -15.13 -1.71 19.06
CA LYS A 126 -16.23 -0.84 19.48
C LYS A 126 -17.56 -1.49 19.14
N GLN A 127 -18.36 -1.73 20.16
CA GLN A 127 -19.73 -2.21 20.05
C GLN A 127 -20.64 -1.26 20.82
N ALA A 128 -21.56 -0.61 20.11
CA ALA A 128 -22.30 0.56 20.62
C ALA A 128 -21.31 1.62 21.19
N ASP A 129 -21.43 1.97 22.48
CA ASP A 129 -20.58 2.94 23.17
C ASP A 129 -19.46 2.30 24.02
N GLN A 130 -19.30 0.98 23.97
CA GLN A 130 -18.21 0.29 24.67
C GLN A 130 -17.01 0.10 23.74
N ILE A 131 -15.86 0.64 24.15
CA ILE A 131 -14.56 0.38 23.52
C ILE A 131 -13.81 -0.64 24.38
N ARG A 132 -13.29 -1.68 23.73
CA ARG A 132 -12.39 -2.67 24.33
C ARG A 132 -11.11 -2.79 23.53
N ILE A 133 -10.02 -3.08 24.21
CA ILE A 133 -8.73 -3.40 23.63
C ILE A 133 -8.72 -4.91 23.39
N ILE A 134 -8.65 -5.31 22.12
CA ILE A 134 -8.52 -6.71 21.70
C ILE A 134 -7.11 -7.05 21.20
N GLY A 135 -6.19 -6.08 21.31
CA GLY A 135 -4.77 -6.27 21.05
C GLY A 135 -4.00 -5.00 21.34
N ILE A 136 -2.82 -5.14 21.92
CA ILE A 136 -1.86 -4.05 22.14
C ILE A 136 -0.45 -4.60 21.93
N HIS A 137 0.40 -3.83 21.27
CA HIS A 137 1.77 -4.22 21.01
C HIS A 137 2.67 -2.99 20.95
N VAL A 138 3.88 -3.14 21.46
CA VAL A 138 4.92 -2.12 21.47
C VAL A 138 6.20 -2.81 21.05
N GLU A 139 6.85 -2.28 20.03
CA GLU A 139 8.12 -2.78 19.55
C GLU A 139 9.11 -1.64 19.30
N PRO A 140 10.38 -1.78 19.69
CA PRO A 140 11.41 -0.83 19.32
C PRO A 140 11.72 -0.92 17.82
N ILE A 141 11.98 0.23 17.21
CA ILE A 141 12.43 0.34 15.83
C ILE A 141 13.68 1.23 15.78
N ASP A 142 14.62 0.90 14.89
CA ASP A 142 15.93 1.58 14.85
C ASP A 142 15.84 3.01 14.29
N HIS A 143 14.88 3.24 13.41
CA HIS A 143 14.69 4.50 12.71
C HIS A 143 13.20 4.77 12.51
N SER A 144 12.87 6.00 12.09
CA SER A 144 11.49 6.31 11.68
C SER A 144 11.00 5.34 10.61
N VAL A 145 9.71 5.00 10.66
CA VAL A 145 9.05 4.10 9.72
C VAL A 145 9.15 4.65 8.29
N GLN A 146 9.10 5.98 8.15
CA GLN A 146 9.33 6.64 6.87
C GLN A 146 10.74 6.39 6.31
N ALA A 147 11.77 6.39 7.17
CA ALA A 147 13.14 6.09 6.74
C ALA A 147 13.30 4.61 6.40
N MET A 148 12.73 3.71 7.20
CA MET A 148 12.80 2.26 6.96
C MET A 148 12.15 1.84 5.64
N HIS A 149 11.02 2.45 5.28
CA HIS A 149 10.30 2.16 4.03
C HIS A 149 10.65 3.13 2.87
N GLY A 150 11.72 3.91 3.03
CA GLY A 150 12.15 4.88 2.04
C GLY A 150 12.45 4.24 0.68
N PHE A 151 12.04 4.92 -0.40
CA PHE A 151 12.35 4.49 -1.76
C PHE A 151 13.81 4.79 -2.11
N THR A 152 14.71 3.87 -1.77
CA THR A 152 16.14 3.95 -2.07
C THR A 152 16.61 2.79 -2.93
N PHE A 153 17.65 3.03 -3.72
CA PHE A 153 18.34 2.00 -4.49
C PHE A 153 19.55 1.41 -3.74
N ALA A 154 19.99 2.02 -2.64
CA ALA A 154 21.12 1.51 -1.87
C ALA A 154 20.76 0.19 -1.15
N GLY A 155 21.69 -0.77 -1.15
CA GLY A 155 21.52 -2.04 -0.45
C GLY A 155 20.47 -3.00 -1.04
N LYS A 156 19.97 -2.75 -2.26
CA LYS A 156 18.95 -3.59 -2.90
C LYS A 156 19.57 -4.75 -3.68
N SER A 157 18.83 -5.87 -3.72
CA SER A 157 19.25 -7.07 -4.46
C SER A 157 19.02 -6.94 -5.97
N LEU A 158 19.64 -7.82 -6.76
CA LEU A 158 19.46 -7.87 -8.22
C LEU A 158 17.99 -7.93 -8.64
N LEU A 159 17.15 -8.66 -7.88
CA LEU A 159 15.72 -8.79 -8.16
C LEU A 159 15.01 -7.42 -8.17
N HIS A 160 15.37 -6.51 -7.27
CA HIS A 160 14.77 -5.17 -7.22
C HIS A 160 15.01 -4.40 -8.52
N TYR A 161 16.26 -4.42 -9.01
CA TYR A 161 16.61 -3.74 -10.24
C TYR A 161 15.94 -4.36 -11.46
N VAL A 162 15.89 -5.70 -11.54
CA VAL A 162 15.18 -6.41 -12.63
C VAL A 162 13.71 -6.02 -12.66
N VAL A 163 13.03 -6.06 -11.52
CA VAL A 163 11.61 -5.73 -11.41
C VAL A 163 11.35 -4.26 -11.69
N PHE A 164 12.22 -3.36 -11.22
CA PHE A 164 12.14 -1.93 -11.53
C PHE A 164 12.26 -1.65 -13.04
N ILE A 165 13.23 -2.28 -13.71
CA ILE A 165 13.40 -2.17 -15.17
C ILE A 165 12.17 -2.73 -15.89
N LEU A 166 11.63 -3.87 -15.46
CA LEU A 166 10.42 -4.46 -16.03
C LEU A 166 9.18 -3.57 -15.82
N ALA A 167 9.05 -2.96 -14.64
CA ALA A 167 7.96 -2.04 -14.32
C ALA A 167 7.93 -0.80 -15.22
N ILE A 168 9.07 -0.43 -15.81
CA ILE A 168 9.17 0.65 -16.79
C ILE A 168 9.01 0.12 -18.22
N THR A 169 9.72 -0.95 -18.57
CA THR A 169 9.78 -1.45 -19.95
C THR A 169 8.47 -2.10 -20.40
N ILE A 170 7.73 -2.77 -19.52
CA ILE A 170 6.45 -3.41 -19.84
C ILE A 170 5.39 -2.37 -20.26
N PRO A 171 5.10 -1.29 -19.50
CA PRO A 171 4.18 -0.26 -19.94
C PRO A 171 4.58 0.42 -21.24
N LEU A 172 5.89 0.72 -21.41
CA LEU A 172 6.40 1.30 -22.65
C LEU A 172 6.16 0.37 -23.85
N PHE A 173 6.37 -0.93 -23.67
CA PHE A 173 6.09 -1.94 -24.69
C PHE A 173 4.59 -2.05 -25.01
N CYS A 174 3.73 -2.05 -23.99
CA CYS A 174 2.27 -2.03 -24.17
C CYS A 174 1.82 -0.80 -24.97
N ILE A 175 2.32 0.40 -24.62
CA ILE A 175 2.01 1.65 -25.33
C ILE A 175 2.50 1.57 -26.79
N TYR A 176 3.73 1.09 -27.01
CA TYR A 176 4.27 0.88 -28.35
C TYR A 176 3.37 -0.06 -29.19
N ALA A 177 3.03 -1.23 -28.64
CA ALA A 177 2.16 -2.21 -29.31
C ALA A 177 0.77 -1.64 -29.59
N PHE A 178 0.21 -0.86 -28.66
CA PHE A 178 -1.07 -0.21 -28.80
C PHE A 178 -1.07 0.80 -29.96
N ILE A 179 -0.07 1.68 -30.01
CA ILE A 179 0.11 2.64 -31.12
C ILE A 179 0.29 1.90 -32.44
N LEU A 180 1.07 0.82 -32.44
CA LEU A 180 1.29 -0.01 -33.62
C LEU A 180 -0.01 -0.68 -34.09
N CYS A 181 -0.84 -1.14 -33.17
CA CYS A 181 -2.17 -1.71 -33.45
C CYS A 181 -3.10 -0.68 -34.07
N ILE A 182 -3.17 0.54 -33.53
CA ILE A 182 -3.96 1.63 -34.12
C ILE A 182 -3.52 1.91 -35.56
N ARG A 183 -2.21 1.91 -35.84
CA ARG A 183 -1.67 2.19 -37.18
C ARG A 183 -1.78 1.02 -38.15
N THR A 184 -1.98 -0.21 -37.67
CA THR A 184 -2.06 -1.39 -38.52
C THR A 184 -3.45 -1.46 -39.18
N PRO A 185 -3.53 -1.55 -40.53
CA PRO A 185 -4.81 -1.74 -41.22
C PRO A 185 -5.29 -3.18 -40.96
N MET A 186 -6.38 -3.32 -40.20
CA MET A 186 -7.01 -4.59 -39.85
C MET A 186 -8.52 -4.44 -40.02
N GLN A 187 -9.16 -5.33 -40.78
CA GLN A 187 -10.60 -5.22 -41.05
C GLN A 187 -11.47 -5.79 -39.92
N LYS A 188 -11.04 -6.85 -39.23
CA LYS A 188 -11.86 -7.55 -38.22
C LYS A 188 -11.25 -7.48 -36.83
N ARG A 189 -12.11 -7.30 -35.80
CA ARG A 189 -11.81 -7.45 -34.36
C ARG A 189 -10.64 -6.58 -33.81
N LYS A 190 -10.27 -5.50 -34.49
CA LYS A 190 -9.21 -4.57 -34.06
C LYS A 190 -9.42 -4.03 -32.63
N TRP A 191 -10.67 -3.75 -32.27
CA TRP A 191 -11.02 -3.26 -30.93
C TRP A 191 -10.69 -4.28 -29.82
N VAL A 192 -10.86 -5.59 -30.08
CA VAL A 192 -10.51 -6.66 -29.14
C VAL A 192 -9.00 -6.67 -28.88
N TRP A 193 -8.20 -6.50 -29.93
CA TRP A 193 -6.75 -6.39 -29.78
C TRP A 193 -6.33 -5.17 -28.98
N LEU A 194 -6.96 -4.01 -29.22
CA LEU A 194 -6.68 -2.80 -28.45
C LEU A 194 -6.95 -3.00 -26.95
N ILE A 195 -8.07 -3.62 -26.59
CA ILE A 195 -8.37 -3.96 -25.19
C ILE A 195 -7.35 -4.95 -24.65
N PHE A 196 -7.08 -6.03 -25.38
CA PHE A 196 -6.18 -7.09 -24.93
C PHE A 196 -4.74 -6.61 -24.69
N ILE A 197 -4.24 -5.67 -25.50
CA ILE A 197 -2.92 -5.04 -25.33
C ILE A 197 -2.85 -4.20 -24.05
N CYS A 198 -3.97 -3.60 -23.63
CA CYS A 198 -4.02 -2.76 -22.43
C CYS A 198 -3.91 -3.55 -21.12
N PHE A 199 -4.02 -4.88 -21.13
CA PHE A 199 -3.95 -5.70 -19.93
C PHE A 199 -2.73 -6.63 -19.94
N GLY A 200 -1.98 -6.61 -18.85
CA GLY A 200 -1.06 -7.68 -18.48
C GLY A 200 -1.75 -8.71 -17.61
N PHE A 201 -1.29 -9.95 -17.67
CA PHE A 201 -1.85 -11.13 -17.03
C PHE A 201 -0.80 -11.74 -16.11
N MET A 202 -1.22 -12.42 -15.04
CA MET A 202 -0.31 -13.01 -14.04
C MET A 202 0.56 -11.95 -13.39
N GLN A 203 0.14 -11.48 -12.22
CA GLN A 203 0.83 -10.43 -11.50
C GLN A 203 1.95 -11.01 -10.64
N PHE A 204 3.13 -10.38 -10.72
CA PHE A 204 4.22 -10.51 -9.77
C PHE A 204 4.32 -9.19 -8.99
N SER A 205 4.36 -9.28 -7.68
CA SER A 205 4.54 -8.13 -6.80
C SER A 205 5.82 -8.26 -5.99
N LEU A 206 6.56 -7.15 -5.85
CA LEU A 206 7.78 -7.05 -5.05
C LEU A 206 7.63 -5.92 -4.03
N ASN A 207 7.84 -6.23 -2.76
CA ASN A 207 8.04 -5.24 -1.72
C ASN A 207 9.42 -4.60 -1.88
N TRP A 208 9.45 -3.29 -2.13
CA TRP A 208 10.68 -2.55 -2.36
C TRP A 208 11.58 -2.48 -1.13
N THR A 209 11.04 -2.65 0.08
CA THR A 209 11.80 -2.53 1.33
C THR A 209 12.70 -3.74 1.55
N ASP A 210 12.11 -4.94 1.56
CA ASP A 210 12.77 -6.18 1.98
C ASP A 210 12.97 -7.19 0.84
N GLY A 211 12.38 -6.95 -0.33
CA GLY A 211 12.42 -7.88 -1.46
C GLY A 211 11.47 -9.07 -1.34
N SER A 212 10.56 -9.09 -0.36
CA SER A 212 9.48 -10.07 -0.31
C SER A 212 8.63 -9.97 -1.58
N TYR A 213 8.23 -11.10 -2.12
CA TYR A 213 7.48 -11.14 -3.37
C TYR A 213 6.31 -12.11 -3.31
N ALA A 214 5.33 -11.87 -4.17
CA ALA A 214 4.17 -12.72 -4.33
C ALA A 214 3.79 -12.84 -5.80
N PHE A 215 3.16 -13.97 -6.12
CA PHE A 215 2.61 -14.25 -7.45
C PHE A 215 1.11 -14.45 -7.35
N GLN A 216 0.38 -13.79 -8.24
CA GLN A 216 -1.07 -13.92 -8.39
C GLN A 216 -1.37 -14.30 -9.84
N MET A 217 -1.73 -15.57 -10.06
CA MET A 217 -1.98 -16.10 -11.40
C MET A 217 -3.22 -15.46 -12.05
N LEU A 218 -4.30 -15.30 -11.27
CA LEU A 218 -5.56 -14.71 -11.71
C LEU A 218 -5.65 -13.24 -11.30
N SER A 219 -4.78 -12.41 -11.88
CA SER A 219 -4.80 -10.96 -11.72
C SER A 219 -4.48 -10.29 -13.06
N PHE A 220 -4.94 -9.05 -13.21
CA PHE A 220 -4.73 -8.23 -14.40
C PHE A 220 -4.22 -6.85 -14.00
N LEU A 221 -3.24 -6.34 -14.72
CA LEU A 221 -2.73 -4.97 -14.55
C LEU A 221 -2.89 -4.18 -15.84
N VAL A 222 -3.40 -2.95 -15.72
CA VAL A 222 -3.46 -2.01 -16.84
C VAL A 222 -2.02 -1.66 -17.25
N LEU A 223 -1.73 -1.78 -18.54
CA LEU A 223 -0.39 -1.64 -19.14
C LEU A 223 0.68 -2.59 -18.57
N GLY A 224 0.28 -3.63 -17.82
CA GLY A 224 1.18 -4.67 -17.33
C GLY A 224 2.16 -4.25 -16.24
N ALA A 225 2.04 -3.06 -15.66
CA ALA A 225 2.78 -2.71 -14.45
C ALA A 225 2.03 -1.66 -13.61
N GLY A 226 2.38 -1.58 -12.34
CA GLY A 226 1.84 -0.60 -11.41
C GLY A 226 2.64 -0.58 -10.12
N TYR A 227 2.20 0.25 -9.18
CA TYR A 227 2.68 0.20 -7.80
C TYR A 227 1.51 0.39 -6.86
N PHE A 228 1.69 -0.08 -5.62
CA PHE A 228 0.74 0.11 -4.54
C PHE A 228 1.48 0.54 -3.29
N GLN A 229 0.91 1.51 -2.58
CA GLN A 229 1.39 1.96 -1.29
C GLN A 229 0.17 2.36 -0.46
N GLN A 230 -0.03 1.70 0.69
CA GLN A 230 -1.24 1.89 1.50
C GLN A 230 -1.23 3.23 2.25
N THR A 231 -0.07 3.61 2.80
CA THR A 231 0.17 4.91 3.46
C THR A 231 1.54 5.42 3.07
N VAL A 232 1.81 6.71 3.30
CA VAL A 232 3.14 7.31 3.08
C VAL A 232 4.26 6.62 3.89
N TYR A 233 3.88 5.93 4.96
CA TYR A 233 4.76 5.16 5.84
C TYR A 233 4.84 3.67 5.48
N SER A 234 4.02 3.20 4.53
CA SER A 234 4.02 1.80 4.11
C SER A 234 5.07 1.54 3.03
N PRO A 235 5.60 0.31 2.91
CA PRO A 235 6.48 -0.05 1.81
C PRO A 235 5.79 0.14 0.45
N ILE A 236 6.55 0.61 -0.54
CA ILE A 236 6.12 0.60 -1.94
C ILE A 236 6.17 -0.84 -2.45
N ILE A 237 5.06 -1.32 -2.99
CA ILE A 237 4.96 -2.61 -3.65
C ILE A 237 4.94 -2.37 -5.15
N LEU A 238 6.00 -2.76 -5.85
CA LEU A 238 6.02 -2.74 -7.32
C LEU A 238 5.29 -3.97 -7.87
N GLN A 239 4.55 -3.78 -8.94
CA GLN A 239 3.74 -4.84 -9.55
C GLN A 239 4.01 -4.88 -11.05
N ILE A 240 4.26 -6.06 -11.59
CA ILE A 240 4.42 -6.31 -13.02
C ILE A 240 3.54 -7.49 -13.42
N ALA A 241 3.08 -7.51 -14.66
CA ALA A 241 2.32 -8.61 -15.22
C ALA A 241 2.74 -8.87 -16.67
N LEU A 242 2.55 -10.10 -17.14
CA LEU A 242 2.95 -10.51 -18.48
C LEU A 242 2.05 -9.84 -19.54
N PRO A 243 2.58 -9.00 -20.44
CA PRO A 243 1.79 -8.26 -21.42
C PRO A 243 1.44 -9.13 -22.63
N LEU A 244 0.71 -10.24 -22.40
CA LEU A 244 0.41 -11.26 -23.41
C LEU A 244 -0.23 -10.66 -24.67
N GLY A 245 -1.17 -9.72 -24.51
CA GLY A 245 -1.81 -9.07 -25.65
C GLY A 245 -0.86 -8.27 -26.53
N ALA A 246 0.06 -7.53 -25.92
CA ALA A 246 1.10 -6.78 -26.62
C ALA A 246 2.05 -7.71 -27.37
N ILE A 247 2.54 -8.78 -26.71
CA ILE A 247 3.46 -9.76 -27.29
C ILE A 247 2.81 -10.45 -28.50
N LEU A 248 1.60 -10.99 -28.31
CA LEU A 248 0.88 -11.72 -29.36
C LEU A 248 0.51 -10.84 -30.54
N PHE A 249 0.11 -9.58 -30.28
CA PHE A 249 -0.19 -8.64 -31.35
C PHE A 249 1.04 -8.36 -32.21
N VAL A 250 2.17 -7.98 -31.58
CA VAL A 250 3.40 -7.65 -32.31
C VAL A 250 3.89 -8.83 -33.14
N TYR A 251 3.82 -10.04 -32.56
CA TYR A 251 4.20 -11.27 -33.25
C TYR A 251 3.28 -11.58 -34.45
N ARG A 252 1.95 -11.49 -34.29
CA ARG A 252 0.96 -11.82 -35.34
C ARG A 252 0.68 -10.70 -36.33
N ARG A 253 1.22 -9.50 -36.11
CA ARG A 253 0.89 -8.29 -36.88
C ARG A 253 0.87 -8.49 -38.39
N LYS A 254 1.87 -9.17 -38.95
CA LYS A 254 1.96 -9.39 -40.41
C LYS A 254 0.83 -10.27 -40.95
N SER A 255 0.49 -11.34 -40.24
CA SER A 255 -0.61 -12.25 -40.60
C SER A 255 -1.97 -11.54 -40.51
N LEU A 256 -2.16 -10.70 -39.49
CA LEU A 256 -3.38 -9.91 -39.33
C LEU A 256 -3.58 -8.84 -40.43
N MET A 257 -2.52 -8.45 -41.12
CA MET A 257 -2.58 -7.59 -42.31
C MET A 257 -2.84 -8.39 -43.60
N ALA A 258 -2.55 -9.68 -43.62
CA ALA A 258 -2.72 -10.54 -44.79
C ALA A 258 -4.12 -11.19 -44.85
N GLU A 259 -4.83 -11.29 -43.72
CA GLU A 259 -6.25 -11.67 -43.63
C GLU A 259 -7.21 -10.56 -44.12
N GLN A 260 -6.78 -9.78 -45.12
CA GLN A 260 -7.54 -8.70 -45.76
C GLN A 260 -8.72 -9.19 -46.59
#